data_AF-A0A3D2AIP3-F1
#
_entry.id   AF-A0A3D2AIP3-F1
#
_cell.length_a   1.000
_cell.length_b   1.000
_cell.length_c   1.000
_cell.angle_alpha   90.00
_cell.angle_beta   90.00
_cell.angle_gamma   90.00
#
_symmetry.space_group_name_H-M   'P 1'
#
loop_
_entity.id
_entity.type
_entity.pdbx_description
1 polymer ?
#
loop_
_entity_poly.entity_id
_entity_poly.type
_entity_poly.pdbx_seq_one_letter_code
_entity_poly.pdbx_strand_id
1 'polypeptide(L)' 'MNRRKKGIQILKAQAKRANAKLASKTKPKYISKAERAKLEADSPPTLAPGATNP' A
#
# COMPACT_ATOMS: atom_id res chain seq x y z
N MET A 1 -18.16 -26.64 11.88
CA MET A 1 -16.74 -26.95 11.63
C MET A 1 -16.68 -28.24 10.83
N ASN A 2 -16.41 -28.16 9.53
CA ASN A 2 -16.32 -29.31 8.65
C ASN A 2 -15.04 -29.13 7.84
N ARG A 3 -14.23 -30.16 7.61
CA ARG A 3 -12.87 -30.01 7.04
C ARG A 3 -12.87 -29.20 5.74
N ARG A 4 -13.86 -29.44 4.86
CA ARG A 4 -14.09 -28.66 3.64
C ARG A 4 -14.29 -27.16 3.92
N LYS A 5 -15.18 -26.81 4.86
CA LYS A 5 -15.43 -25.41 5.24
C LYS A 5 -14.18 -24.75 5.85
N LYS A 6 -13.42 -25.49 6.69
CA LYS A 6 -12.19 -24.99 7.32
C LYS A 6 -11.10 -24.73 6.28
N GLY A 7 -10.91 -25.62 5.31
CA GLY A 7 -9.98 -25.42 4.20
C GLY A 7 -10.31 -24.17 3.39
N ILE A 8 -11.57 -23.99 3.02
CA ILE A 8 -12.05 -22.81 2.28
C ILE A 8 -11.80 -21.52 3.09
N GLN A 9 -12.05 -21.52 4.39
CA GLN A 9 -11.81 -20.36 5.25
C GLN A 9 -10.32 -19.99 5.32
N ILE A 10 -9.43 -20.99 5.46
CA ILE A 10 -7.99 -20.76 5.50
C ILE A 10 -7.49 -20.17 4.18
N LEU A 11 -7.88 -20.74 3.03
CA LEU A 11 -7.47 -20.26 1.71
C LEU A 11 -7.93 -18.81 1.47
N LYS A 12 -9.18 -18.48 1.81
CA LYS A 12 -9.71 -17.11 1.71
C LYS A 12 -8.93 -16.13 2.60
N ALA A 13 -8.59 -16.53 3.81
CA ALA A 13 -7.82 -15.70 4.73
C ALA A 13 -6.39 -15.45 4.23
N GLN A 14 -5.74 -16.46 3.66
CA GLN A 14 -4.40 -16.32 3.06
C GLN A 14 -4.42 -15.40 1.83
N ALA A 15 -5.37 -15.60 0.91
CA ALA A 15 -5.54 -14.73 -0.25
C ALA A 15 -5.78 -13.27 0.15
N LYS A 16 -6.63 -13.02 1.15
CA LYS A 16 -6.87 -11.66 1.68
C LYS A 16 -5.59 -11.03 2.25
N ARG A 17 -4.77 -11.80 2.96
CA ARG A 17 -3.49 -11.32 3.52
C ARG A 17 -2.46 -11.03 2.44
N ALA A 18 -2.38 -11.86 1.40
CA ALA A 18 -1.49 -11.61 0.26
C ALA A 18 -1.90 -10.35 -0.51
N ASN A 19 -3.20 -10.21 -0.80
CA ASN A 19 -3.73 -9.02 -1.50
C ASN A 19 -3.56 -7.75 -0.69
N ALA A 20 -3.70 -7.80 0.64
CA ALA A 20 -3.47 -6.64 1.51
C ALA A 20 -2.00 -6.20 1.55
N LYS A 21 -1.05 -7.12 1.34
CA LYS A 21 0.39 -6.78 1.24
C LYS A 21 0.75 -6.19 -0.11
N LEU A 22 0.12 -6.69 -1.18
CA LEU A 22 0.37 -6.22 -2.55
C LEU A 22 -0.37 -4.90 -2.85
N ALA A 23 -1.50 -4.65 -2.18
CA ALA A 23 -2.22 -3.40 -2.30
C ALA A 23 -1.42 -2.25 -1.68
N SER A 24 -0.65 -1.53 -2.50
CA SER A 24 -0.20 -0.17 -2.19
C SER A 24 -1.44 0.65 -1.82
N LYS A 25 -1.38 1.44 -0.75
CA LYS A 25 -2.48 2.35 -0.39
C LYS A 25 -2.66 3.36 -1.53
N THR A 26 -3.59 3.08 -2.43
CA THR A 26 -3.84 3.85 -3.66
C THR A 26 -4.42 5.22 -3.35
N LYS A 27 -4.98 5.40 -2.15
CA LYS A 27 -5.49 6.68 -1.69
C LYS A 27 -4.41 7.38 -0.87
N PRO A 28 -4.06 8.63 -1.18
CA PRO A 28 -3.22 9.42 -0.28
C PRO A 28 -3.92 9.46 1.08
N LYS A 29 -3.15 9.19 2.14
CA LYS A 29 -3.67 9.29 3.50
C LYS A 29 -4.22 10.71 3.68
N TYR A 30 -5.42 10.86 4.22
CA TYR A 30 -5.92 12.20 4.51
C TYR A 30 -5.08 12.75 5.66
N ILE A 31 -4.22 13.71 5.34
CA ILE A 31 -3.30 14.34 6.28
C ILE A 31 -3.71 15.81 6.38
N SER A 32 -3.75 16.34 7.61
CA SER A 32 -4.04 17.76 7.80
C SER A 32 -2.98 18.63 7.13
N LYS A 33 -3.31 19.90 6.80
CA LYS A 33 -2.34 20.83 6.17
C LYS A 33 -1.03 20.94 6.95
N ALA A 34 -1.12 20.89 8.29
CA ALA A 34 0.04 20.96 9.17
C ALA A 34 0.95 19.73 9.08
N GLU A 35 0.38 18.54 8.93
CA GLU A 35 1.16 17.30 8.82
C GLU A 35 1.75 17.10 7.43
N ARG A 36 1.10 17.63 6.38
CA ARG A 36 1.67 17.66 5.02
C ARG A 36 2.95 18.51 4.96
N ALA A 37 2.94 19.69 5.58
CA ALA A 37 4.11 20.56 5.64
C ALA A 37 5.29 19.92 6.39
N LYS A 38 5.02 19.13 7.44
CA LYS A 38 6.06 18.38 8.18
C LYS A 38 6.66 17.25 7.33
N LEU A 39 5.82 16.52 6.59
CA LEU A 39 6.27 15.44 5.72
C LEU A 39 7.05 15.95 4.49
N GLU A 40 6.70 17.12 3.94
CA GLU A 40 7.44 17.77 2.85
C GLU A 40 8.83 18.27 3.31
N ALA A 41 8.96 18.67 4.59
CA ALA A 41 10.24 19.06 5.19
C ALA A 41 11.16 17.86 5.51
N ASP A 42 10.59 16.71 5.88
CA ASP A 42 11.34 15.49 6.23
C ASP A 42 11.65 14.58 5.03
N SER A 43 11.03 14.80 3.85
CA SER A 43 11.33 14.00 2.66
C SER A 43 12.49 14.61 1.85
N PRO A 44 13.62 13.92 1.66
CA PRO A 44 14.64 14.36 0.71
C PRO A 44 14.09 14.33 -0.73
N PRO A 45 14.45 15.30 -1.59
CA PRO A 45 14.02 15.33 -2.99
C PRO A 45 14.70 14.18 -3.76
N THR A 46 14.05 13.02 -3.80
CA THR A 46 14.50 11.90 -4.63
C THR A 46 13.42 11.53 -5.64
N LEU A 47 13.60 12.08 -6.85
CA LEU A 47 13.51 11.46 -8.18
C LEU A 47 12.99 12.52 -9.17
N ALA A 48 13.93 13.11 -9.90
CA ALA A 48 13.66 13.66 -11.22
C ALA A 48 13.50 12.49 -12.20
N PRO A 49 12.36 12.31 -12.91
CA PRO A 49 12.32 11.50 -14.11
C PRO A 49 12.81 12.37 -15.27
N GLY A 50 14.12 12.55 -15.36
CA GLY A 50 14.79 13.22 -16.47
C GLY A 50 15.35 12.20 -17.47
N ALA A 51 15.17 12.51 -18.75
CA ALA A 51 15.77 11.92 -19.95
C ALA A 51 15.04 10.72 -20.58
N THR A 52 13.99 11.05 -21.34
CA THR A 52 13.79 10.49 -22.69
C THR A 52 15.13 10.50 -23.45
N ASN A 53 15.62 9.34 -23.88
CA ASN A 53 16.69 9.24 -24.89
C ASN A 53 16.06 8.85 -26.24
N PRO A 54 16.67 9.31 -27.37
CA PRO A 54 16.09 9.20 -28.72
C PRO A 54 15.99 7.77 -29.24
#